data_AF-A0AAV6GHT5-F1
#
_entry.id   AF-A0AAV6GHT5-F1
#
_cell.length_a   1.000
_cell.length_b   1.000
_cell.length_c   1.000
_cell.angle_alpha   90.00
_cell.angle_beta   90.00
_cell.angle_gamma   90.00
#
_symmetry.space_group_name_H-M   'P 1'
#
loop_
_entity.id
_entity.type
_entity.pdbx_description
1 polymer ?
#
loop_
_entity_poly.entity_id
_entity_poly.type
_entity_poly.pdbx_seq_one_letter_code
_entity_poly.pdbx_strand_id
1 'polypeptide(L)'
;MDATAERVLQYLTEVEEAAEDVLSDKQQMVDLDKKRNANREALNALRKDLSGNGKAKVCLGNMFIKFPKDKTKQMLEKDQEQLDKEIIDLRNKLKVKVNRLNELQGKPELTGYNLCPLSNEEMKAISSLLRT
;
A
#
# COMPACT_ATOMS: atom_id res chain seq x y z
N MET A 1 23.11 -8.90 -36.82
CA MET A 1 22.73 -10.14 -36.11
C MET A 1 21.51 -10.72 -36.84
N ASP A 2 21.11 -11.96 -36.56
CA ASP A 2 19.89 -12.53 -37.16
C ASP A 2 18.69 -11.67 -36.73
N ALA A 3 17.93 -11.14 -37.69
CA ALA A 3 16.79 -10.23 -37.42
C ALA A 3 15.73 -10.88 -36.51
N THR A 4 15.67 -12.20 -36.48
CA THR A 4 14.80 -12.93 -35.54
C THR A 4 15.33 -12.88 -34.10
N ALA A 5 16.64 -12.98 -33.90
CA ALA A 5 17.27 -12.89 -32.58
C ALA A 5 17.11 -11.49 -31.98
N GLU A 6 17.24 -10.43 -32.78
CA GLU A 6 17.01 -9.04 -32.33
C GLU A 6 15.57 -8.84 -31.85
N ARG A 7 14.57 -9.38 -32.58
CA ARG A 7 13.16 -9.29 -32.19
C ARG A 7 12.83 -10.07 -30.91
N VAL A 8 13.41 -11.25 -30.74
CA VAL A 8 13.24 -12.04 -29.51
C VAL A 8 13.85 -11.31 -28.31
N LEU A 9 15.04 -10.72 -28.49
CA LEU A 9 15.70 -9.98 -27.43
C LEU A 9 14.88 -8.76 -26.99
N GLN A 10 14.36 -7.98 -27.95
CA GLN A 10 13.49 -6.85 -27.64
C GLN A 10 12.23 -7.27 -26.86
N TYR A 11 11.57 -8.35 -27.28
CA TYR A 11 10.41 -8.88 -26.55
C TYR A 11 10.75 -9.30 -25.12
N LEU A 12 11.87 -10.00 -24.92
CA LEU A 12 12.32 -10.40 -23.58
C LEU A 12 12.63 -9.18 -22.71
N THR A 13 13.28 -8.15 -23.26
CA THR A 13 13.54 -6.90 -22.54
C THR A 13 12.24 -6.23 -22.10
N GLU A 14 11.24 -6.12 -22.97
CA GLU A 14 9.94 -5.51 -22.62
C GLU A 14 9.23 -6.28 -21.50
N VAL A 15 9.31 -7.61 -21.50
CA VAL A 15 8.76 -8.46 -20.44
C VAL A 15 9.52 -8.29 -19.12
N GLU A 16 10.85 -8.23 -19.17
CA GLU A 16 11.69 -8.06 -17.98
C GLU A 16 11.48 -6.69 -17.33
N GLU A 17 11.41 -5.62 -18.11
CA GLU A 17 11.11 -4.26 -17.60
C GLU A 17 9.77 -4.22 -16.88
N ALA A 18 8.72 -4.79 -17.48
CA ALA A 18 7.40 -4.87 -16.86
C ALA A 18 7.39 -5.74 -15.60
N ALA A 19 8.20 -6.81 -15.56
CA ALA A 19 8.33 -7.67 -14.40
C ALA A 19 9.04 -6.96 -13.24
N GLU A 20 10.13 -6.25 -13.52
CA GLU A 20 10.89 -5.48 -12.53
C GLU A 20 10.03 -4.39 -11.88
N ASP A 21 9.24 -3.67 -12.68
CA ASP A 21 8.28 -2.68 -12.18
C ASP A 21 7.26 -3.27 -11.19
N VAL A 22 6.76 -4.47 -11.47
CA VAL A 22 5.82 -5.20 -10.59
C VAL A 22 6.50 -5.64 -9.30
N LEU A 23 7.73 -6.14 -9.38
CA LEU A 23 8.49 -6.59 -8.22
C LEU A 23 8.88 -5.42 -7.31
N SER A 24 9.31 -4.31 -7.90
CA SER A 24 9.63 -3.07 -7.18
C SER A 24 8.43 -2.53 -6.41
N ASP A 25 7.25 -2.42 -7.06
CA ASP A 25 6.01 -1.98 -6.39
C ASP A 25 5.59 -2.93 -5.26
N LYS A 26 5.76 -4.25 -5.43
CA LYS A 26 5.49 -5.23 -4.36
C LYS A 26 6.40 -5.02 -3.17
N GLN A 27 7.69 -4.78 -3.41
CA GLN A 27 8.65 -4.52 -2.35
C GLN A 27 8.33 -3.21 -1.63
N GLN A 28 7.99 -2.15 -2.37
CA GLN A 28 7.54 -0.88 -1.80
C GLN A 28 6.30 -1.05 -0.92
N MET A 29 5.33 -1.87 -1.33
CA MET A 29 4.14 -2.18 -0.52
C MET A 29 4.52 -2.84 0.81
N VAL A 30 5.45 -3.78 0.81
CA VAL A 30 5.97 -4.41 2.03
C VAL A 30 6.62 -3.38 2.96
N ASP A 31 7.39 -2.45 2.40
CA ASP A 31 8.10 -1.45 3.21
C ASP A 31 7.15 -0.38 3.78
N LEU A 32 6.11 0.00 3.05
CA LEU A 32 5.01 0.83 3.58
C LEU A 32 4.26 0.11 4.70
N ASP A 33 3.98 -1.18 4.55
CA ASP A 33 3.33 -1.99 5.59
C ASP A 33 4.17 -2.10 6.87
N LYS A 34 5.50 -2.23 6.75
CA LYS A 34 6.41 -2.18 7.91
C LYS A 34 6.30 -0.85 8.66
N LYS A 35 6.32 0.28 7.94
CA LYS A 35 6.16 1.62 8.53
C LYS A 35 4.80 1.76 9.20
N ARG A 36 3.74 1.28 8.56
CA ARG A 36 2.38 1.28 9.11
C ARG A 36 2.29 0.50 10.41
N ASN A 37 2.89 -0.68 10.47
CA ASN A 37 2.90 -1.49 11.70
C ASN A 37 3.70 -0.81 12.81
N ALA A 38 4.87 -0.23 12.50
CA ALA A 38 5.64 0.54 13.47
C ALA A 38 4.85 1.74 14.03
N ASN A 39 4.08 2.45 13.20
CA ASN A 39 3.21 3.53 13.66
C ASN A 39 2.10 3.02 14.61
N ARG A 40 1.48 1.87 14.31
CA ARG A 40 0.49 1.24 15.21
C ARG A 40 1.11 0.84 16.54
N GLU A 41 2.32 0.28 16.52
CA GLU A 41 3.06 -0.04 17.75
C GLU A 41 3.38 1.20 18.57
N ALA A 42 3.83 2.29 17.92
CA ALA A 42 4.08 3.57 18.57
C ALA A 42 2.82 4.18 19.20
N LEU A 43 1.68 4.17 18.49
CA LEU A 43 0.40 4.62 19.03
C LEU A 43 -0.04 3.79 20.24
N ASN A 44 0.13 2.47 20.18
CA ASN A 44 -0.17 1.58 21.29
C ASN A 44 0.74 1.84 22.50
N ALA A 45 2.03 2.09 22.28
CA ALA A 45 2.97 2.45 23.33
C ALA A 45 2.59 3.77 24.00
N LEU A 46 2.23 4.80 23.21
CA LEU A 46 1.76 6.08 23.74
C LEU A 46 0.48 5.95 24.57
N ARG A 47 -0.44 5.07 24.17
CA ARG A 47 -1.69 4.80 24.91
C ARG A 47 -1.45 4.07 26.23
N LYS A 48 -0.53 3.11 26.26
CA LYS A 48 -0.19 2.32 27.47
C LYS A 48 0.65 3.09 28.47
N ASP A 49 1.32 4.16 28.05
CA ASP A 49 2.18 4.95 28.91
C ASP A 49 1.37 5.83 29.87
N LEU A 50 0.99 5.21 31.00
CA LEU A 50 0.30 5.79 32.16
C LEU A 50 1.16 6.79 32.94
N SER A 51 2.46 6.91 32.63
CA SER A 51 3.38 7.77 33.36
C SER A 51 3.22 9.25 32.94
N GLY A 52 2.89 10.08 33.93
CA GLY A 52 2.26 11.40 33.78
C GLY A 52 3.14 12.57 33.32
N ASN A 53 4.21 12.36 32.56
CA ASN A 53 5.09 13.47 32.15
C ASN A 53 4.64 14.19 30.86
N GLY A 54 3.53 13.75 30.25
CA GLY A 54 2.85 14.41 29.12
C GLY A 54 3.66 14.57 27.83
N LYS A 55 4.91 14.07 27.78
CA LYS A 55 5.85 14.25 26.67
C LYS A 55 6.36 12.90 26.15
N ALA A 56 6.56 12.82 24.84
CA ALA A 56 7.15 11.69 24.13
C ALA A 56 8.42 12.15 23.41
N LYS A 57 9.40 11.25 23.24
CA LYS A 57 10.58 11.48 22.40
C LYS A 57 10.33 10.84 21.04
N VAL A 58 10.43 11.62 19.98
CA VAL A 58 10.26 11.18 18.59
C VAL A 58 11.62 11.20 17.90
N CYS A 59 11.95 10.13 17.18
CA CYS A 59 13.16 10.07 16.36
C CYS A 59 12.89 10.74 15.01
N LEU A 60 13.70 11.72 14.62
CA LEU A 60 13.65 12.37 13.33
C LEU A 60 15.06 12.37 12.72
N GLY A 61 15.28 11.52 11.72
CA GLY A 61 16.60 11.28 11.15
C GLY A 61 17.56 10.70 12.20
N ASN A 62 18.55 11.49 12.62
CA ASN A 62 19.54 11.13 13.63
C ASN A 62 19.32 11.82 14.99
N MET A 63 18.21 12.52 15.18
CA MET A 63 17.93 13.30 16.41
C MET A 63 16.68 12.79 17.14
N PHE A 64 16.66 12.95 18.46
CA PHE A 64 15.45 12.72 19.27
C PHE A 64 14.88 14.06 19.76
N ILE A 65 13.65 14.35 19.38
CA ILE A 65 12.94 15.59 19.72
C ILE A 65 11.81 15.27 20.71
N LYS A 66 11.67 16.07 21.76
CA LYS A 66 10.57 15.94 22.71
C LYS A 66 9.34 16.70 22.24
N PHE A 67 8.22 16.01 22.11
CA PHE A 67 6.92 16.59 21.80
C PHE A 67 5.90 16.27 22.89
N PRO A 68 4.85 17.08 23.06
CA PRO A 68 3.68 16.68 23.84
C PRO A 68 3.07 15.38 23.29
N LYS A 69 2.53 14.54 24.17
CA LYS A 69 1.90 13.25 23.80
C LYS A 69 0.76 13.45 22.81
N ASP A 70 -0.10 14.46 23.03
CA ASP A 70 -1.24 14.73 22.14
C ASP A 70 -0.79 15.11 20.73
N LYS A 71 0.22 15.97 20.61
CA LYS A 71 0.79 16.35 19.32
C LYS A 71 1.45 15.17 18.62
N THR A 72 2.15 14.32 19.39
CA THR A 72 2.78 13.11 18.85
C THR A 72 1.74 12.11 18.35
N LYS A 73 0.65 11.94 19.08
CA LYS A 73 -0.48 11.09 18.70
C LYS A 73 -1.13 11.57 17.40
N GLN A 74 -1.44 12.87 17.31
CA GLN A 74 -2.00 13.45 16.09
C GLN A 74 -1.07 13.31 14.88
N MET A 75 0.25 13.46 15.09
CA MET A 75 1.24 13.26 14.03
C MET A 75 1.22 11.81 13.53
N LEU A 76 1.28 10.83 14.43
CA LEU A 76 1.24 9.41 14.09
C LEU A 76 -0.10 8.99 13.45
N GLU A 77 -1.23 9.56 13.86
CA GLU A 77 -2.55 9.32 13.26
C GLU A 77 -2.62 9.86 11.82
N LYS A 78 -2.07 11.05 11.56
CA LYS A 78 -1.97 11.57 10.19
C LYS A 78 -1.04 10.75 9.31
N ASP A 79 0.11 10.35 9.83
CA ASP A 79 1.05 9.49 9.11
C ASP A 79 0.40 8.13 8.77
N GLN A 80 -0.40 7.58 9.69
CA GLN A 80 -1.17 6.35 9.47
C GLN A 80 -2.17 6.51 8.31
N GLU A 81 -2.95 7.59 8.28
CA GLU A 81 -3.90 7.88 7.20
C GLU A 81 -3.21 8.04 5.84
N GLN A 82 -2.04 8.70 5.82
CA GLN A 82 -1.26 8.87 4.60
C GLN A 82 -0.72 7.52 4.10
N LEU A 83 -0.13 6.71 4.98
CA LEU A 83 0.37 5.38 4.63
C LEU A 83 -0.75 4.49 4.08
N ASP A 84 -1.95 4.52 4.68
CA ASP A 84 -3.08 3.72 4.22
C ASP A 84 -3.54 4.15 2.81
N LYS A 85 -3.58 5.45 2.51
CA LYS A 85 -3.87 5.95 1.16
C LYS A 85 -2.81 5.50 0.15
N GLU A 86 -1.54 5.67 0.49
CA GLU A 86 -0.43 5.26 -0.39
C GLU A 86 -0.43 3.75 -0.67
N ILE A 87 -0.72 2.92 0.33
CA ILE A 87 -0.82 1.46 0.16
C ILE A 87 -1.99 1.10 -0.77
N ILE A 88 -3.16 1.73 -0.59
CA ILE A 88 -4.34 1.48 -1.44
C ILE A 88 -4.04 1.89 -2.89
N ASP A 89 -3.47 3.07 -3.09
CA ASP A 89 -3.13 3.58 -4.42
C ASP A 89 -2.09 2.70 -5.11
N LEU A 90 -1.04 2.29 -4.38
CA LEU A 90 -0.01 1.39 -4.89
C LEU A 90 -0.60 0.02 -5.24
N ARG A 91 -1.50 -0.52 -4.41
CA ARG A 91 -2.18 -1.78 -4.69
C ARG A 91 -3.05 -1.72 -5.95
N ASN A 92 -3.75 -0.61 -6.17
CA ASN A 92 -4.56 -0.40 -7.36
C ASN A 92 -3.69 -0.28 -8.62
N LYS A 93 -2.58 0.48 -8.56
CA LYS A 93 -1.61 0.57 -9.65
C LYS A 93 -0.95 -0.77 -9.96
N LEU A 94 -0.63 -1.55 -8.93
CA LEU A 94 -0.03 -2.88 -9.08
C LEU A 94 -0.93 -3.83 -9.87
N LYS A 95 -2.26 -3.80 -9.66
CA LYS A 95 -3.19 -4.63 -10.46
C LYS A 95 -3.09 -4.34 -11.95
N VAL A 96 -3.02 -3.06 -12.33
CA VAL A 96 -2.87 -2.62 -13.73
C VAL A 96 -1.53 -3.08 -14.30
N LYS A 97 -0.43 -2.90 -13.56
CA LYS A 97 0.90 -3.34 -13.98
C LYS A 97 1.00 -4.86 -14.15
N VAL A 98 0.39 -5.63 -13.25
CA VAL A 98 0.37 -7.10 -13.36
C VAL A 98 -0.46 -7.56 -14.55
N ASN A 99 -1.59 -6.91 -14.85
CA ASN A 99 -2.35 -7.20 -16.07
C ASN A 99 -1.52 -6.94 -17.33
N ARG A 100 -0.83 -5.80 -17.42
CA ARG A 100 0.10 -5.51 -18.51
C ARG A 100 1.18 -6.58 -18.66
N LEU A 101 1.76 -7.05 -17.56
CA LEU A 101 2.74 -8.14 -17.59
C LEU A 101 2.13 -9.46 -18.09
N ASN A 102 0.90 -9.78 -17.69
CA ASN A 102 0.19 -10.97 -18.17
C ASN A 102 -0.09 -10.87 -19.68
N GLU A 103 -0.53 -9.72 -20.17
CA GLU A 103 -0.75 -9.46 -21.59
C GLU A 103 0.55 -9.68 -22.40
N LEU A 104 1.67 -9.11 -21.95
CA LEU A 104 2.97 -9.30 -22.60
C LEU A 104 3.39 -10.78 -22.63
N GLN A 105 3.06 -11.54 -21.58
CA GLN A 105 3.35 -12.98 -21.49
C GLN A 105 2.32 -13.88 -22.18
N GLY A 106 1.27 -13.32 -22.79
CA GLY A 106 0.18 -14.09 -23.40
C GLY A 106 -0.69 -14.87 -22.39
N LYS A 107 -0.68 -14.44 -21.13
CA LYS A 107 -1.50 -15.01 -20.05
C LYS A 107 -2.85 -14.29 -19.98
N PRO A 108 -3.91 -14.96 -19.51
CA PRO A 108 -5.20 -14.31 -19.31
C PRO A 108 -5.11 -13.19 -18.25
N GLU A 109 -5.97 -12.19 -18.39
CA GLU A 109 -6.11 -11.11 -17.41
C GLU A 109 -6.54 -11.63 -16.03
N LEU A 110 -6.16 -10.91 -14.97
CA LEU A 110 -6.59 -11.23 -13.61
C LEU A 110 -8.08 -10.93 -13.43
N THR A 111 -8.91 -11.96 -13.48
CA THR A 111 -10.35 -11.87 -13.19
C THR A 111 -10.61 -11.91 -11.68
N GLY A 112 -11.61 -11.16 -11.21
CA GLY A 112 -12.06 -11.20 -9.80
C GLY A 112 -11.23 -10.39 -8.79
N TYR A 113 -10.11 -9.78 -9.18
CA TYR A 113 -9.27 -8.97 -8.29
C TYR A 113 -9.70 -7.50 -8.17
N ASN A 114 -10.70 -7.08 -8.95
CA ASN A 114 -11.27 -5.71 -8.95
C ASN A 114 -12.55 -5.58 -8.11
N LEU A 115 -12.81 -6.53 -7.22
CA LEU A 115 -13.95 -6.45 -6.32
C LEU A 115 -13.62 -5.56 -5.11
N CYS A 116 -14.49 -4.61 -4.82
CA CYS A 116 -14.49 -3.84 -3.58
C CYS A 116 -15.60 -4.38 -2.66
N PRO A 117 -15.38 -4.45 -1.34
CA PRO A 117 -16.46 -4.76 -0.41
C PRO A 117 -17.54 -3.67 -0.51
N LEU A 118 -18.81 -4.09 -0.43
CA LEU A 118 -19.94 -3.16 -0.35
C LEU A 118 -19.80 -2.29 0.89
N SER A 119 -20.01 -0.99 0.72
CA SER A 119 -20.15 -0.05 1.82
C SER A 119 -21.43 -0.31 2.61
N ASN A 120 -21.47 0.20 3.85
CA ASN A 120 -22.67 0.10 4.69
C ASN A 120 -23.89 0.78 4.04
N GLU A 121 -23.68 1.80 3.21
CA GLU A 121 -24.74 2.50 2.50
C GLU A 121 -25.27 1.65 1.34
N GLU A 122 -24.37 1.08 0.53
CA GLU A 122 -24.74 0.18 -0.57
C GLU A 122 -25.45 -1.08 -0.05
N MET A 123 -24.99 -1.64 1.07
CA MET A 123 -25.61 -2.81 1.69
C MET A 123 -27.02 -2.50 2.22
N LYS A 124 -27.22 -1.30 2.81
CA LYS A 124 -28.56 -0.83 3.21
C LYS A 124 -29.48 -0.64 2.00
N ALA A 125 -28.98 -0.03 0.93
CA ALA A 125 -29.75 0.15 -0.31
C ALA A 125 -30.19 -1.20 -0.90
N ILE A 126 -29.27 -2.16 -1.01
CA ILE A 126 -29.58 -3.53 -1.45
C ILE A 126 -30.62 -4.18 -0.52
N SER A 127 -30.44 -4.07 0.80
CA SER A 127 -31.39 -4.65 1.76
C SER A 127 -32.80 -4.04 1.66
N SER A 128 -32.90 -2.77 1.28
CA SER A 128 -34.20 -2.12 1.05
C SER A 128 -34.87 -2.57 -0.24
N LEU A 129 -34.09 -2.87 -1.27
CA LEU A 129 -34.57 -3.39 -2.57
C LEU A 129 -34.97 -4.87 -2.49
N LEU A 130 -34.26 -5.67 -1.68
CA LEU A 130 -34.54 -7.09 -1.48
C LEU A 130 -35.65 -7.37 -0.46
N ARG A 131 -36.20 -6.34 0.20
CA ARG A 131 -37.28 -6.48 1.20
C ARG A 131 -38.70 -6.45 0.60
N THR A 132 -38.82 -6.76 -0.69
CA THR A 132 -40.09 -7.10 -1.35
C THR A 132 -40.50 -8.54 -1.08
#